data_AF-A0A7J9Q261-F1
#
_entry.id   AF-A0A7J9Q261-F1
#
_cell.length_a   1.000
_cell.length_b   1.000
_cell.length_c   1.000
_cell.angle_alpha   90.00
_cell.angle_beta   90.00
_cell.angle_gamma   90.00
#
_symmetry.space_group_name_H-M   'P 1'
#
loop_
_entity.id
_entity.type
_entity.pdbx_description
1 polymer ?
#
loop_
_entity_poly.entity_id
_entity_poly.type
_entity_poly.pdbx_seq_one_letter_code
_entity_poly.pdbx_strand_id
1 'polypeptide(L)'
;MNIIDVLIIIQLVIAFPVGVYLFAGKKMTWAGFENMCDRYRYHFFILIGIYLLKSFVFLFEKPMEQYATNYTQMIYGFEGNSIFWVQNVLHSTPMTYFMAIIYISSFLFIMTFSMGLLSYMNMRKAASKLAFLYLVLLFLTIPFYLFVIVYVPSYPKMFYPGSESIITGMEPLMYNLGPNVNQFFMDYDSFNNCFPSMHIGYPTAIIMSLYINVKGYRGYKYFLIAFLALIALAIVYLGIHWLSDIVGGFLIAVIGVIISERYAKGFWKKIHHFDRHLKRRFKWW
;
A
#
# COMPACT_ATOMS: atom_id res chain seq x y z
N MET A 1 12.64 -3.08 -20.08
CA MET A 1 12.08 -3.37 -18.75
C MET A 1 12.67 -2.36 -17.78
N ASN A 2 11.84 -1.50 -17.18
CA ASN A 2 12.28 -0.49 -16.22
C ASN A 2 12.80 -1.20 -14.95
N ILE A 3 13.66 -0.56 -14.17
CA ILE A 3 14.13 -1.07 -12.86
C ILE A 3 12.95 -1.38 -11.93
N ILE A 4 11.86 -0.62 -12.05
CA ILE A 4 10.63 -0.84 -11.27
C ILE A 4 9.95 -2.16 -11.68
N ASP A 5 9.87 -2.46 -12.98
CA ASP A 5 9.31 -3.73 -13.46
C ASP A 5 10.15 -4.92 -12.95
N VAL A 6 11.48 -4.78 -12.95
CA VAL A 6 12.40 -5.79 -12.41
C VAL A 6 12.12 -6.02 -10.93
N LEU A 7 12.00 -4.95 -10.13
CA LEU A 7 11.70 -5.05 -8.70
C LEU A 7 10.36 -5.73 -8.45
N ILE A 8 9.32 -5.38 -9.21
CA ILE A 8 7.99 -6.01 -9.13
C ILE A 8 8.08 -7.50 -9.45
N ILE A 9 8.79 -7.89 -10.52
CA ILE A 9 8.94 -9.29 -10.92
C ILE A 9 9.70 -10.08 -9.84
N ILE A 10 10.83 -9.55 -9.36
CA ILE A 10 11.60 -10.18 -8.28
C ILE A 10 10.70 -10.41 -7.06
N GLN A 11 9.89 -9.43 -6.72
CA GLN A 11 9.01 -9.50 -5.58
C GLN A 11 7.89 -10.54 -5.74
N LEU A 12 7.24 -10.60 -6.90
CA LEU A 12 6.15 -11.55 -7.14
C LEU A 12 6.65 -12.98 -7.34
N VAL A 13 7.80 -13.16 -7.99
CA VAL A 13 8.30 -14.49 -8.40
C VAL A 13 9.27 -15.07 -7.38
N ILE A 14 10.17 -14.27 -6.81
CA ILE A 14 11.24 -14.75 -5.91
C ILE A 14 10.83 -14.55 -4.45
N ALA A 15 10.38 -13.35 -4.07
CA ALA A 15 10.12 -13.05 -2.67
C ALA A 15 8.94 -13.86 -2.10
N PHE A 16 7.97 -14.25 -2.93
CA PHE A 16 6.85 -15.06 -2.48
C PHE A 16 7.27 -16.49 -2.03
N PRO A 17 7.90 -17.34 -2.87
CA PRO A 17 8.39 -18.65 -2.42
C PRO A 17 9.37 -18.56 -1.24
N VAL A 18 10.30 -17.61 -1.28
CA VAL A 18 11.29 -17.41 -0.22
C VAL A 18 10.60 -17.02 1.08
N GLY A 19 9.66 -16.07 1.04
CA GLY A 19 8.91 -15.66 2.21
C GLY A 19 8.03 -16.77 2.78
N VAL A 20 7.40 -17.61 1.95
CA VAL A 20 6.65 -18.79 2.42
C VAL A 20 7.59 -19.76 3.15
N TYR A 21 8.79 -19.97 2.63
CA TYR A 21 9.79 -20.79 3.31
C TYR A 21 10.23 -20.18 4.66
N LEU A 22 10.60 -18.90 4.66
CA LEU A 22 11.10 -18.20 5.85
C LEU A 22 10.04 -18.09 6.97
N PHE A 23 8.80 -17.76 6.61
CA PHE A 23 7.76 -17.44 7.58
C PHE A 23 6.81 -18.60 7.91
N ALA A 24 6.66 -19.57 7.01
CA ALA A 24 5.81 -20.75 7.23
C ALA A 24 6.58 -22.07 7.35
N GLY A 25 7.89 -22.09 7.09
CA GLY A 25 8.70 -23.31 7.12
C GLY A 25 8.34 -24.31 6.02
N LYS A 26 7.63 -23.87 4.96
CA LYS A 26 7.15 -24.74 3.88
C LYS A 26 7.85 -24.42 2.57
N LYS A 27 8.28 -25.47 1.86
CA LYS A 27 8.69 -25.33 0.46
C LYS A 27 7.46 -25.24 -0.42
N MET A 28 7.44 -24.24 -1.30
CA MET A 28 6.32 -24.05 -2.21
C MET A 28 6.31 -25.15 -3.28
N THR A 29 5.14 -25.70 -3.57
CA THR A 29 4.92 -26.67 -4.64
C THR A 29 3.92 -26.11 -5.66
N TRP A 30 4.05 -26.54 -6.92
CA TRP A 30 3.13 -26.14 -7.99
C TRP A 30 1.68 -26.52 -7.69
N ALA A 31 1.42 -27.76 -7.27
CA ALA A 31 0.09 -28.20 -6.89
C ALA A 31 -0.50 -27.40 -5.71
N GLY A 32 0.34 -26.98 -4.75
CA GLY A 32 -0.11 -26.12 -3.65
C GLY A 32 -0.48 -24.71 -4.12
N PHE A 33 0.29 -24.17 -5.07
CA PHE A 33 0.02 -22.87 -5.67
C PHE A 33 -1.26 -22.88 -6.52
N GLU A 34 -1.46 -23.89 -7.34
CA GLU A 34 -2.68 -24.08 -8.13
C GLU A 34 -3.92 -24.18 -7.23
N ASN A 35 -3.85 -25.01 -6.18
CA ASN A 35 -4.91 -25.15 -5.20
C ASN A 35 -5.24 -23.83 -4.48
N MET A 36 -4.21 -23.03 -4.14
CA MET A 36 -4.38 -21.69 -3.59
C MET A 36 -5.16 -20.80 -4.56
N CYS A 37 -4.76 -20.73 -5.82
CA CYS A 37 -5.43 -19.92 -6.85
C CYS A 37 -6.89 -20.33 -7.02
N ASP A 38 -7.18 -21.63 -7.11
CA ASP A 38 -8.54 -22.13 -7.30
C ASP A 38 -9.45 -21.84 -6.11
N ARG A 39 -8.98 -22.15 -4.90
CA ARG A 39 -9.79 -21.98 -3.69
C ARG A 39 -10.01 -20.51 -3.37
N TYR A 40 -9.02 -19.66 -3.59
CA TYR A 40 -9.03 -18.25 -3.21
C TYR A 40 -9.22 -17.29 -4.39
N ARG A 41 -9.69 -17.78 -5.55
CA ARG A 41 -9.92 -16.98 -6.76
C ARG A 41 -10.63 -15.65 -6.54
N TYR A 42 -11.69 -15.64 -5.72
CA TYR A 42 -12.44 -14.41 -5.42
C TYR A 42 -11.64 -13.42 -4.57
N HIS A 43 -10.77 -13.90 -3.67
CA HIS A 43 -9.87 -13.04 -2.92
C HIS A 43 -8.86 -12.36 -3.85
N PHE A 44 -8.31 -13.11 -4.81
CA PHE A 44 -7.41 -12.56 -5.81
C PHE A 44 -8.11 -11.64 -6.81
N PHE A 45 -9.36 -11.94 -7.21
CA PHE A 45 -10.17 -11.02 -8.02
C PHE A 45 -10.47 -9.72 -7.29
N ILE A 46 -10.72 -9.74 -5.98
CA ILE A 46 -10.85 -8.52 -5.18
C ILE A 46 -9.52 -7.76 -5.16
N LEU A 47 -8.40 -8.45 -4.94
CA LEU A 47 -7.07 -7.82 -4.93
C LEU A 47 -6.74 -7.15 -6.27
N ILE A 48 -6.98 -7.83 -7.39
CA ILE A 48 -6.84 -7.27 -8.75
C ILE A 48 -7.82 -6.10 -8.93
N GLY A 49 -9.08 -6.27 -8.53
CA GLY A 49 -10.11 -5.24 -8.61
C GLY A 49 -9.77 -3.97 -7.84
N ILE A 50 -9.04 -4.07 -6.72
CA ILE A 50 -8.53 -2.92 -5.96
C ILE A 50 -7.52 -2.12 -6.77
N TYR A 51 -6.56 -2.79 -7.43
CA TYR A 51 -5.60 -2.10 -8.30
C TYR A 51 -6.31 -1.44 -9.49
N LEU A 52 -7.26 -2.14 -10.13
CA LEU A 52 -8.06 -1.58 -11.21
C LEU A 52 -8.90 -0.39 -10.77
N LEU A 53 -9.52 -0.47 -9.58
CA LEU A 53 -10.32 0.62 -9.03
C LEU A 53 -9.44 1.81 -8.65
N LYS A 54 -8.21 1.60 -8.15
CA LYS A 54 -7.27 2.71 -7.92
C LYS A 54 -6.88 3.39 -9.24
N SER A 55 -6.59 2.61 -10.29
CA SER A 55 -6.33 3.18 -11.62
C SER A 55 -7.55 3.94 -12.17
N PHE A 56 -8.76 3.45 -11.92
CA PHE A 56 -9.99 4.17 -12.27
C PHE A 56 -10.13 5.48 -11.49
N VAL A 57 -9.90 5.46 -10.17
CA VAL A 57 -9.94 6.67 -9.31
C VAL A 57 -8.91 7.70 -9.76
N PHE A 58 -7.71 7.27 -10.17
CA PHE A 58 -6.66 8.16 -10.68
C PHE A 58 -7.12 9.01 -11.87
N LEU A 59 -8.01 8.49 -12.73
CA LEU A 59 -8.61 9.26 -13.84
C LEU A 59 -9.46 10.44 -13.37
N PHE A 60 -9.97 10.39 -12.13
CA PHE A 60 -10.79 11.44 -11.53
C PHE A 60 -9.99 12.40 -10.64
N GLU A 61 -8.78 12.05 -10.18
CA GLU A 61 -8.02 12.90 -9.27
C GLU A 61 -7.84 14.32 -9.85
N LYS A 62 -7.28 14.44 -11.06
CA LYS A 62 -7.07 15.74 -11.71
C LYS A 62 -8.37 16.52 -12.02
N PRO A 63 -9.41 15.93 -12.65
CA PRO A 63 -10.68 16.64 -12.85
C PRO A 63 -11.36 17.14 -11.57
N MET A 64 -11.15 16.44 -10.44
CA MET A 64 -11.77 16.77 -9.16
C MET A 64 -11.01 17.83 -8.38
N GLU A 65 -9.75 18.15 -8.72
CA GLU A 65 -8.92 19.14 -8.01
C GLU A 65 -9.60 20.49 -7.85
N GLN A 66 -10.38 20.95 -8.84
CA GLN A 66 -11.12 22.21 -8.80
C GLN A 66 -12.21 22.28 -7.70
N TYR A 67 -12.67 21.12 -7.22
CA TYR A 67 -13.68 20.99 -6.16
C TYR A 67 -13.07 20.62 -4.81
N ALA A 68 -11.76 20.34 -4.79
CA ALA A 68 -11.05 19.90 -3.59
C ALA A 68 -10.50 21.09 -2.80
N THR A 69 -10.23 20.86 -1.52
CA THR A 69 -9.60 21.86 -0.65
C THR A 69 -8.14 21.50 -0.43
N ASN A 70 -7.23 22.46 -0.64
CA ASN A 70 -5.80 22.29 -0.41
C ASN A 70 -5.44 22.58 1.05
N TYR A 71 -5.05 21.54 1.78
CA TYR A 71 -4.65 21.60 3.19
C TYR A 71 -3.14 21.63 3.41
N THR A 72 -2.34 21.67 2.34
CA THR A 72 -0.88 21.60 2.41
C THR A 72 -0.28 22.68 3.32
N GLN A 73 -0.75 23.94 3.19
CA GLN A 73 -0.24 25.04 4.01
C GLN A 73 -0.67 24.94 5.48
N MET A 74 -1.85 24.36 5.75
CA MET A 74 -2.29 24.09 7.12
C MET A 74 -1.39 23.04 7.78
N ILE A 75 -1.09 21.96 7.05
CA ILE A 75 -0.19 20.90 7.53
C ILE A 75 1.23 21.46 7.72
N TYR A 76 1.74 22.24 6.77
CA TYR A 76 3.03 22.90 6.91
C TYR A 76 3.07 23.84 8.11
N GLY A 77 2.01 24.62 8.36
CA GLY A 77 1.91 25.48 9.53
C GLY A 77 1.93 24.72 10.86
N PHE A 78 1.44 23.47 10.88
CA PHE A 78 1.45 22.61 12.07
C PHE A 78 2.78 21.87 12.26
N GLU A 79 3.36 21.32 11.20
CA GLU A 79 4.55 20.46 11.27
C GLU A 79 5.87 21.22 11.07
N GLY A 80 5.82 22.39 10.44
CA GLY A 80 6.98 23.16 10.02
C GLY A 80 7.98 22.33 9.21
N ASN A 81 9.26 22.49 9.55
CA ASN A 81 10.37 21.84 8.84
C ASN A 81 10.72 20.46 9.42
N SER A 82 9.86 19.83 10.24
CA SER A 82 10.17 18.59 10.97
C SER A 82 10.71 17.47 10.08
N ILE A 83 10.15 17.33 8.88
CA ILE A 83 10.53 16.28 7.93
C ILE A 83 11.88 16.59 7.26
N PHE A 84 12.14 17.87 6.98
CA PHE A 84 13.42 18.30 6.46
C PHE A 84 14.57 17.98 7.42
N TRP A 85 14.37 18.11 8.74
CA TRP A 85 15.39 17.71 9.71
C TRP A 85 15.77 16.23 9.59
N VAL A 86 14.78 15.35 9.42
CA VAL A 86 15.03 13.91 9.21
C VAL A 86 15.81 13.68 7.91
N GLN A 87 15.40 14.33 6.82
CA GLN A 87 16.10 14.24 5.54
C GLN A 87 17.55 14.70 5.68
N ASN A 88 17.78 15.89 6.24
CA ASN A 88 19.10 16.51 6.36
C ASN A 88 20.06 15.71 7.25
N VAL A 89 19.59 15.18 8.38
CA VAL A 89 20.43 14.42 9.32
C VAL A 89 20.88 13.08 8.73
N LEU A 90 20.00 12.39 7.99
CA LEU A 90 20.26 11.05 7.49
C LEU A 90 20.84 11.05 6.06
N HIS A 91 20.95 12.22 5.43
CA HIS A 91 21.20 12.32 3.99
C HIS A 91 22.54 11.67 3.62
N SER A 92 22.45 10.62 2.80
CA SER A 92 23.59 10.06 2.08
C SER A 92 23.11 9.30 0.85
N THR A 93 23.93 9.21 -0.18
CA THR A 93 23.58 8.48 -1.42
C THR A 93 23.17 7.02 -1.14
N PRO A 94 23.89 6.23 -0.33
CA PRO A 94 23.47 4.86 0.00
C PRO A 94 22.14 4.80 0.75
N MET A 95 21.90 5.72 1.68
CA MET A 95 20.64 5.82 2.41
C MET A 95 19.47 6.11 1.46
N THR A 96 19.65 7.02 0.51
CA THR A 96 18.64 7.36 -0.49
C THR A 96 18.26 6.18 -1.37
N TYR A 97 19.24 5.45 -1.92
CA TYR A 97 18.94 4.24 -2.68
C TYR A 97 18.24 3.19 -1.83
N PHE A 98 18.70 2.95 -0.60
CA PHE A 98 18.10 1.98 0.30
C PHE A 98 16.64 2.33 0.60
N MET A 99 16.35 3.57 1.03
CA MET A 99 14.99 4.00 1.36
C MET A 99 14.07 4.01 0.14
N ALA A 100 14.57 4.36 -1.05
CA ALA A 100 13.78 4.29 -2.28
C ALA A 100 13.39 2.85 -2.64
N ILE A 101 14.32 1.88 -2.49
CA ILE A 101 14.01 0.46 -2.69
C ILE A 101 12.95 -0.02 -1.70
N ILE A 102 13.06 0.36 -0.42
CA ILE A 102 12.06 0.05 0.59
C ILE A 102 10.70 0.61 0.17
N TYR A 103 10.63 1.90 -0.16
CA TYR A 103 9.38 2.55 -0.54
C TYR A 103 8.72 1.86 -1.73
N ILE A 104 9.43 1.78 -2.87
CA ILE A 104 8.89 1.22 -4.14
C ILE A 104 8.41 -0.23 -3.96
N SER A 105 9.14 -1.04 -3.19
CA SER A 105 8.82 -2.47 -3.05
C SER A 105 7.78 -2.75 -1.97
N SER A 106 7.64 -1.87 -0.97
CA SER A 106 6.91 -2.18 0.27
C SER A 106 5.42 -2.48 0.07
N PHE A 107 4.71 -1.61 -0.65
CA PHE A 107 3.25 -1.62 -0.70
C PHE A 107 2.71 -2.89 -1.37
N LEU A 108 3.16 -3.13 -2.61
CA LEU A 108 2.80 -4.32 -3.37
C LEU A 108 3.22 -5.58 -2.60
N PHE A 109 4.36 -5.55 -1.90
CA PHE A 109 4.91 -6.73 -1.24
C PHE A 109 4.02 -7.13 -0.09
N ILE A 110 3.81 -6.22 0.87
CA ILE A 110 3.04 -6.53 2.07
C ILE A 110 1.63 -6.96 1.68
N MET A 111 0.97 -6.25 0.75
CA MET A 111 -0.40 -6.58 0.38
C MET A 111 -0.53 -7.97 -0.28
N THR A 112 0.27 -8.22 -1.31
CA THR A 112 0.22 -9.48 -2.09
C THR A 112 0.76 -10.64 -1.29
N PHE A 113 1.88 -10.46 -0.59
CA PHE A 113 2.51 -11.49 0.23
C PHE A 113 1.61 -11.90 1.41
N SER A 114 1.02 -10.94 2.14
CA SER A 114 0.11 -11.27 3.26
C SER A 114 -1.08 -12.09 2.78
N MET A 115 -1.71 -11.66 1.66
CA MET A 115 -2.86 -12.35 1.09
C MET A 115 -2.49 -13.73 0.57
N GLY A 116 -1.37 -13.84 -0.14
CA GLY A 116 -0.86 -15.09 -0.68
C GLY A 116 -0.44 -16.06 0.43
N LEU A 117 0.25 -15.59 1.48
CA LEU A 117 0.65 -16.42 2.62
C LEU A 117 -0.57 -17.01 3.32
N LEU A 118 -1.58 -16.19 3.65
CA LEU A 118 -2.80 -16.69 4.28
C LEU A 118 -3.55 -17.68 3.37
N SER A 119 -3.56 -17.44 2.07
CA SER A 119 -4.24 -18.33 1.11
C SER A 119 -3.50 -19.66 0.96
N TYR A 120 -2.17 -19.62 0.82
CA TYR A 120 -1.31 -20.80 0.69
C TYR A 120 -1.35 -21.67 1.95
N MET A 121 -1.38 -21.04 3.12
CA MET A 121 -1.53 -21.72 4.42
C MET A 121 -2.98 -22.12 4.74
N ASN A 122 -3.90 -21.95 3.78
CA ASN A 122 -5.31 -22.30 3.85
C ASN A 122 -6.06 -21.66 5.04
N MET A 123 -5.71 -20.42 5.39
CA MET A 123 -6.29 -19.67 6.50
C MET A 123 -7.55 -18.90 6.09
N ARG A 124 -8.60 -19.63 5.66
CA ARG A 124 -9.76 -19.07 4.96
C ARG A 124 -10.43 -17.89 5.65
N LYS A 125 -10.65 -17.97 6.97
CA LYS A 125 -11.31 -16.91 7.75
C LYS A 125 -10.47 -15.62 7.75
N ALA A 126 -9.17 -15.73 8.00
CA ALA A 126 -8.25 -14.59 8.03
C ALA A 126 -8.09 -13.98 6.63
N ALA A 127 -7.85 -14.81 5.61
CA ALA A 127 -7.78 -14.40 4.21
C ALA A 127 -9.03 -13.63 3.75
N SER A 128 -10.21 -14.11 4.12
CA SER A 128 -11.50 -13.46 3.78
C SER A 128 -11.64 -12.08 4.44
N LYS A 129 -11.28 -11.97 5.72
CA LYS A 129 -11.27 -10.67 6.42
C LYS A 129 -10.23 -9.72 5.82
N LEU A 130 -9.06 -10.21 5.45
CA LEU A 130 -8.00 -9.41 4.85
C LEU A 130 -8.39 -8.85 3.48
N ALA A 131 -8.93 -9.68 2.59
CA ALA A 131 -9.38 -9.22 1.27
C ALA A 131 -10.52 -8.20 1.37
N PHE A 132 -11.48 -8.40 2.29
CA PHE A 132 -12.53 -7.41 2.53
C PHE A 132 -11.98 -6.13 3.17
N LEU A 133 -11.02 -6.26 4.10
CA LEU A 133 -10.33 -5.13 4.71
C LEU A 133 -9.65 -4.26 3.66
N TYR A 134 -8.96 -4.84 2.69
CA TYR A 134 -8.32 -4.07 1.62
C TYR A 134 -9.34 -3.25 0.82
N LEU A 135 -10.49 -3.85 0.51
CA LEU A 135 -11.57 -3.15 -0.19
C LEU A 135 -12.12 -1.98 0.65
N VAL A 136 -12.33 -2.21 1.95
CA VAL A 136 -12.78 -1.16 2.89
C VAL A 136 -11.77 -0.02 2.96
N LEU A 137 -10.47 -0.32 3.09
CA LEU A 137 -9.40 0.67 3.16
C LEU A 137 -9.37 1.53 1.89
N LEU A 138 -9.51 0.93 0.71
CA LEU A 138 -9.62 1.66 -0.55
C LEU A 138 -10.81 2.65 -0.51
N PHE A 139 -12.01 2.18 -0.15
CA PHE A 139 -13.20 3.04 -0.10
C PHE A 139 -13.13 4.14 0.95
N LEU A 140 -12.51 3.88 2.10
CA LEU A 140 -12.30 4.90 3.12
C LEU A 140 -11.34 6.00 2.64
N THR A 141 -10.41 5.66 1.76
CA THR A 141 -9.35 6.58 1.31
C THR A 141 -9.79 7.44 0.14
N ILE A 142 -10.65 6.93 -0.75
CA ILE A 142 -11.11 7.63 -1.96
C ILE A 142 -11.59 9.08 -1.69
N PRO A 143 -12.44 9.36 -0.67
CA PRO A 143 -12.87 10.73 -0.41
C PRO A 143 -11.72 11.68 -0.09
N PHE A 144 -10.70 11.21 0.63
CA PHE A 144 -9.53 12.04 0.93
C PHE A 144 -8.74 12.33 -0.34
N TYR A 145 -8.49 11.32 -1.17
CA TYR A 145 -7.70 11.51 -2.39
C TYR A 145 -8.41 12.35 -3.47
N LEU A 146 -9.74 12.47 -3.41
CA LEU A 146 -10.50 13.29 -4.35
C LEU A 146 -10.81 14.70 -3.84
N PHE A 147 -10.92 14.90 -2.52
CA PHE A 147 -11.43 16.17 -1.96
C PHE A 147 -10.49 16.84 -0.96
N VAL A 148 -9.46 16.15 -0.47
CA VAL A 148 -8.49 16.64 0.52
C VAL A 148 -7.11 16.64 -0.11
N ILE A 149 -6.76 17.75 -0.76
CA ILE A 149 -5.47 17.89 -1.42
C ILE A 149 -4.37 18.16 -0.38
N VAL A 150 -3.35 17.32 -0.40
CA VAL A 150 -2.10 17.49 0.35
C VAL A 150 -0.94 17.13 -0.57
N TYR A 151 -0.16 18.14 -0.96
CA TYR A 151 1.02 17.96 -1.78
C TYR A 151 2.18 17.35 -0.99
N VAL A 152 3.03 16.57 -1.65
CA VAL A 152 4.26 16.06 -1.03
C VAL A 152 5.13 17.24 -0.57
N PRO A 153 5.89 17.11 0.54
CA PRO A 153 6.72 18.21 1.05
C PRO A 153 7.73 18.77 0.05
N SER A 154 8.19 17.94 -0.90
CA SER A 154 9.14 18.30 -1.96
C SER A 154 8.49 18.93 -3.21
N TYR A 155 7.17 19.14 -3.21
CA TYR A 155 6.45 19.82 -4.31
C TYR A 155 6.79 21.30 -4.36
N PRO A 156 6.86 21.95 -5.54
CA PRO A 156 6.76 21.38 -6.90
C PRO A 156 8.13 21.03 -7.52
N LYS A 157 9.20 20.97 -6.71
CA LYS A 157 10.59 20.93 -7.18
C LYS A 157 10.91 19.76 -8.11
N MET A 158 10.20 18.64 -7.98
CA MET A 158 10.33 17.50 -8.90
C MET A 158 9.84 17.77 -10.32
N PHE A 159 8.94 18.73 -10.51
CA PHE A 159 8.43 19.15 -11.83
C PHE A 159 9.24 20.29 -12.45
N TYR A 160 9.69 21.22 -11.61
CA TYR A 160 10.36 22.43 -12.06
C TYR A 160 11.74 22.53 -11.39
N PRO A 161 12.78 21.94 -11.99
CA PRO A 161 14.15 22.08 -11.50
C PRO A 161 14.52 23.56 -11.37
N GLY A 162 14.93 23.96 -10.16
CA GLY A 162 15.22 25.36 -9.81
C GLY A 162 14.11 26.08 -9.03
N SER A 163 12.92 25.49 -8.90
CA SER A 163 11.91 25.95 -7.94
C SER A 163 12.25 25.51 -6.51
N GLU A 164 11.74 26.23 -5.52
CA GLU A 164 11.80 25.80 -4.12
C GLU A 164 10.66 24.83 -3.80
N SER A 165 10.98 23.80 -3.01
CA SER A 165 9.99 22.93 -2.37
C SER A 165 9.17 23.71 -1.34
N ILE A 166 7.99 23.20 -0.96
CA ILE A 166 7.17 23.77 0.14
C ILE A 166 8.02 23.95 1.40
N ILE A 167 8.86 22.97 1.73
CA ILE A 167 9.89 23.13 2.76
C ILE A 167 11.19 23.59 2.08
N THR A 168 11.61 24.82 2.35
CA THR A 168 12.87 25.38 1.80
C THR A 168 14.06 24.46 2.10
N GLY A 169 14.86 24.18 1.07
CA GLY A 169 16.04 23.30 1.14
C GLY A 169 15.75 21.81 1.00
N MET A 170 14.49 21.39 1.02
CA MET A 170 14.12 19.99 0.87
C MET A 170 14.26 19.51 -0.57
N GLU A 171 14.83 18.32 -0.76
CA GLU A 171 15.05 17.73 -2.08
C GLU A 171 14.09 16.55 -2.35
N PRO A 172 13.60 16.41 -3.59
CA PRO A 172 12.82 15.25 -4.03
C PRO A 172 13.73 14.02 -4.26
N LEU A 173 14.34 13.51 -3.18
CA LEU A 173 15.44 12.54 -3.24
C LEU A 173 15.15 11.32 -4.11
N MET A 174 13.98 10.70 -3.96
CA MET A 174 13.60 9.53 -4.75
C MET A 174 13.35 9.88 -6.22
N TYR A 175 12.65 10.99 -6.48
CA TYR A 175 12.30 11.41 -7.83
C TYR A 175 13.54 11.81 -8.65
N ASN A 176 14.66 12.12 -7.97
CA ASN A 176 15.94 12.48 -8.57
C ASN A 176 16.90 11.28 -8.81
N LEU A 177 16.50 10.04 -8.49
CA LEU A 177 17.38 8.86 -8.65
C LEU A 177 17.73 8.51 -10.10
N GLY A 178 16.98 9.03 -11.07
CA GLY A 178 17.24 8.88 -12.49
C GLY A 178 15.97 9.09 -13.34
N PRO A 179 16.13 9.32 -14.65
CA PRO A 179 15.01 9.65 -15.54
C PRO A 179 13.93 8.57 -15.57
N ASN A 180 14.30 7.29 -15.49
CA ASN A 180 13.34 6.17 -15.49
C ASN A 180 12.47 6.12 -14.23
N VAL A 181 13.01 6.54 -13.08
CA VAL A 181 12.27 6.58 -11.82
C VAL A 181 11.39 7.83 -11.79
N ASN A 182 11.93 8.98 -12.20
CA ASN A 182 11.18 10.22 -12.30
C ASN A 182 9.94 10.06 -13.20
N GLN A 183 10.15 9.59 -14.44
CA GLN A 183 9.07 9.40 -15.40
C GLN A 183 7.97 8.48 -14.88
N PHE A 184 8.33 7.38 -14.24
CA PHE A 184 7.35 6.47 -13.65
C PHE A 184 6.43 7.17 -12.65
N PHE A 185 6.99 7.96 -11.72
CA PHE A 185 6.14 8.68 -10.77
C PHE A 185 5.33 9.79 -11.44
N MET A 186 5.89 10.48 -12.43
CA MET A 186 5.15 11.49 -13.20
C MET A 186 3.94 10.89 -13.95
N ASP A 187 4.02 9.64 -14.38
CA ASP A 187 2.96 8.95 -15.12
C ASP A 187 1.84 8.40 -14.21
N TYR A 188 2.17 8.07 -12.96
CA TYR A 188 1.29 7.28 -12.07
C TYR A 188 1.00 7.91 -10.70
N ASP A 189 1.61 9.05 -10.38
CA ASP A 189 1.44 9.77 -9.12
C ASP A 189 0.94 11.20 -9.40
N SER A 190 -0.07 11.62 -8.64
CA SER A 190 -0.60 12.99 -8.68
C SER A 190 0.13 13.92 -7.70
N PHE A 191 0.96 13.38 -6.81
CA PHE A 191 1.77 14.08 -5.81
C PHE A 191 0.98 14.98 -4.85
N ASN A 192 -0.35 14.90 -4.88
CA ASN A 192 -1.28 15.75 -4.15
C ASN A 192 -2.32 14.95 -3.33
N ASN A 193 -2.16 13.63 -3.31
CA ASN A 193 -3.00 12.66 -2.60
C ASN A 193 -2.25 12.04 -1.40
N CYS A 194 -1.37 12.80 -0.73
CA CYS A 194 -0.51 12.27 0.35
C CYS A 194 -1.30 11.86 1.59
N PHE A 195 -2.37 12.61 1.92
CA PHE A 195 -3.17 12.35 3.10
C PHE A 195 -4.41 11.49 2.76
N PRO A 196 -4.68 10.41 3.51
CA PRO A 196 -3.83 9.73 4.47
C PRO A 196 -2.81 8.80 3.79
N SER A 197 -1.70 8.50 4.48
CA SER A 197 -0.67 7.61 3.92
C SER A 197 -1.11 6.15 3.97
N MET A 198 -1.42 5.58 2.79
CA MET A 198 -1.78 4.16 2.68
C MET A 198 -0.57 3.21 2.71
N HIS A 199 0.64 3.73 2.57
CA HIS A 199 1.88 3.03 2.93
C HIS A 199 1.97 2.73 4.43
N ILE A 200 1.25 3.48 5.27
CA ILE A 200 1.08 3.21 6.70
C ILE A 200 -0.21 2.45 6.97
N GLY A 201 -1.31 2.87 6.33
CA GLY A 201 -2.64 2.33 6.57
C GLY A 201 -2.76 0.84 6.29
N TYR A 202 -2.34 0.37 5.11
CA TYR A 202 -2.44 -1.05 4.77
C TYR A 202 -1.59 -1.94 5.68
N PRO A 203 -0.28 -1.71 5.86
CA PRO A 203 0.53 -2.57 6.73
C PRO A 203 0.03 -2.59 8.18
N THR A 204 -0.37 -1.44 8.72
CA THR A 204 -0.97 -1.35 10.06
C THR A 204 -2.21 -2.24 10.16
N ALA A 205 -3.14 -2.10 9.21
CA ALA A 205 -4.39 -2.85 9.19
C ALA A 205 -4.14 -4.36 9.03
N ILE A 206 -3.14 -4.74 8.24
CA ILE A 206 -2.69 -6.13 8.06
C ILE A 206 -2.16 -6.68 9.37
N ILE A 207 -1.24 -5.96 10.04
CA ILE A 207 -0.68 -6.34 11.33
C ILE A 207 -1.82 -6.58 12.33
N MET A 208 -2.70 -5.60 12.51
CA MET A 208 -3.86 -5.71 13.42
C MET A 208 -4.74 -6.93 13.08
N SER A 209 -5.08 -7.10 11.81
CA SER A 209 -5.89 -8.24 11.34
C SER A 209 -5.22 -9.58 11.64
N LEU A 210 -3.90 -9.69 11.46
CA LEU A 210 -3.14 -10.91 11.78
C LEU A 210 -3.09 -11.17 13.29
N TYR A 211 -2.95 -10.14 14.12
CA TYR A 211 -2.98 -10.32 15.58
C TYR A 211 -4.36 -10.79 16.08
N ILE A 212 -5.44 -10.32 15.46
CA ILE A 212 -6.81 -10.72 15.80
C ILE A 212 -7.15 -12.13 15.27
N ASN A 213 -6.76 -12.44 14.04
CA ASN A 213 -7.30 -13.58 13.30
C ASN A 213 -6.34 -14.77 13.12
N VAL A 214 -5.06 -14.62 13.43
CA VAL A 214 -4.03 -15.63 13.16
C VAL A 214 -3.30 -16.01 14.44
N LYS A 215 -3.38 -17.29 14.82
CA LYS A 215 -2.53 -17.88 15.86
C LYS A 215 -1.18 -18.27 15.26
N GLY A 216 -0.08 -18.00 15.97
CA GLY A 216 1.28 -18.27 15.49
C GLY A 216 1.85 -17.16 14.59
N TYR A 217 2.82 -17.52 13.75
CA TYR A 217 3.52 -16.64 12.80
C TYR A 217 4.17 -15.40 13.44
N ARG A 218 4.75 -15.55 14.64
CA ARG A 218 5.37 -14.44 15.38
C ARG A 218 6.49 -13.78 14.59
N GLY A 219 7.35 -14.57 13.93
CA GLY A 219 8.44 -14.04 13.09
C GLY A 219 7.91 -13.13 11.98
N TYR A 220 6.83 -13.52 11.31
CA TYR A 220 6.21 -12.70 10.26
C TYR A 220 5.57 -11.41 10.82
N LYS A 221 4.88 -11.50 11.95
CA LYS A 221 4.28 -10.32 12.62
C LYS A 221 5.35 -9.32 13.05
N TYR A 222 6.46 -9.78 13.63
CA TYR A 222 7.59 -8.92 13.99
C TYR A 222 8.27 -8.32 12.78
N PHE A 223 8.45 -9.11 11.71
CA PHE A 223 8.94 -8.60 10.43
C PHE A 223 8.05 -7.46 9.93
N LEU A 224 6.72 -7.61 9.92
CA LEU A 224 5.82 -6.56 9.46
C LEU A 224 5.90 -5.28 10.32
N ILE A 225 6.06 -5.40 11.63
CA ILE A 225 6.21 -4.24 12.53
C ILE A 225 7.53 -3.50 12.23
N ALA A 226 8.64 -4.23 12.13
CA ALA A 226 9.93 -3.64 11.79
C ALA A 226 9.91 -3.01 10.39
N PHE A 227 9.26 -3.67 9.45
CA PHE A 227 9.14 -3.19 8.07
C PHE A 227 8.21 -1.97 7.98
N LEU A 228 7.13 -1.89 8.75
CA LEU A 228 6.30 -0.69 8.87
C LEU A 228 7.09 0.50 9.44
N ALA A 229 7.93 0.28 10.46
CA ALA A 229 8.80 1.34 10.97
C ALA A 229 9.80 1.83 9.91
N LEU A 230 10.33 0.90 9.11
CA LEU A 230 11.23 1.23 8.00
C LEU A 230 10.52 1.98 6.87
N ILE A 231 9.27 1.64 6.55
CA ILE A 231 8.44 2.36 5.59
C ILE A 231 8.14 3.77 6.10
N ALA A 232 7.76 3.91 7.37
CA ALA A 232 7.51 5.21 7.99
C ALA A 232 8.75 6.11 7.92
N LEU A 233 9.94 5.55 8.18
CA LEU A 233 11.20 6.27 8.01
C LEU A 233 11.43 6.65 6.55
N ALA A 234 11.22 5.71 5.60
CA ALA A 234 11.45 5.94 4.18
C ALA A 234 10.57 7.09 3.64
N ILE A 235 9.27 7.11 3.94
CA ILE A 235 8.37 8.14 3.39
C ILE A 235 8.67 9.55 3.93
N VAL A 236 9.10 9.64 5.18
CA VAL A 236 9.53 10.91 5.80
C VAL A 236 10.87 11.34 5.20
N TYR A 237 11.87 10.45 5.23
CA TYR A 237 13.21 10.75 4.74
C TYR A 237 13.24 11.14 3.26
N LEU A 238 12.53 10.42 2.40
CA LEU A 238 12.46 10.68 0.96
C LEU A 238 11.67 11.94 0.63
N GLY A 239 10.92 12.47 1.58
CA GLY A 239 10.22 13.74 1.41
C GLY A 239 8.94 13.66 0.60
N ILE A 240 8.22 12.55 0.78
CA ILE A 240 7.02 12.19 0.01
C ILE A 240 5.77 12.06 0.88
N HIS A 241 5.88 12.24 2.20
CA HIS A 241 4.74 12.32 3.12
C HIS A 241 5.01 13.26 4.28
N TRP A 242 3.92 13.84 4.80
CA TRP A 242 3.84 14.56 6.06
C TRP A 242 3.72 13.61 7.26
N LEU A 243 4.06 14.06 8.47
CA LEU A 243 3.85 13.26 9.69
C LEU A 243 2.35 13.04 9.97
N SER A 244 1.52 14.02 9.65
CA SER A 244 0.05 13.93 9.74
C SER A 244 -0.50 12.84 8.83
N ASP A 245 0.12 12.59 7.67
CA ASP A 245 -0.28 11.51 6.76
C ASP A 245 -0.13 10.14 7.42
N ILE A 246 0.91 9.97 8.25
CA ILE A 246 1.16 8.75 9.03
C ILE A 246 0.04 8.55 10.04
N VAL A 247 -0.31 9.60 10.79
CA VAL A 247 -1.42 9.57 11.76
C VAL A 247 -2.73 9.23 11.06
N GLY A 248 -3.03 9.88 9.93
CA GLY A 248 -4.19 9.58 9.09
C GLY A 248 -4.21 8.11 8.65
N GLY A 249 -3.06 7.57 8.22
CA GLY A 249 -2.92 6.17 7.86
C GLY A 249 -3.27 5.22 9.00
N PHE A 250 -2.78 5.47 10.21
CA PHE A 250 -3.14 4.71 11.41
C PHE A 250 -4.64 4.77 11.71
N LEU A 251 -5.26 5.95 11.61
CA LEU A 251 -6.70 6.11 11.85
C LEU A 251 -7.55 5.33 10.84
N ILE A 252 -7.24 5.42 9.54
CA ILE A 252 -7.93 4.65 8.50
C ILE A 252 -7.74 3.15 8.71
N ALA A 253 -6.54 2.72 9.13
CA ALA A 253 -6.28 1.32 9.45
C ALA A 253 -7.21 0.79 10.57
N VAL A 254 -7.31 1.53 11.68
CA VAL A 254 -8.16 1.14 12.82
C VAL A 254 -9.62 1.05 12.40
N ILE A 255 -10.13 2.09 11.72
CA ILE A 255 -11.53 2.12 11.24
C ILE A 255 -11.78 0.95 10.27
N GLY A 256 -10.87 0.73 9.33
CA GLY A 256 -10.96 -0.36 8.36
C GLY A 256 -11.03 -1.74 9.04
N VAL A 257 -10.19 -1.97 10.05
CA VAL A 257 -10.18 -3.23 10.82
C VAL A 257 -11.51 -3.41 11.56
N ILE A 258 -12.04 -2.37 12.22
CA ILE A 258 -13.34 -2.43 12.92
C ILE A 258 -14.46 -2.81 11.96
N ILE A 259 -14.53 -2.16 10.79
CA ILE A 259 -15.53 -2.44 9.76
C ILE A 259 -15.34 -3.87 9.23
N SER A 260 -14.12 -4.30 8.93
CA SER A 260 -13.86 -5.64 8.40
C SER A 260 -14.25 -6.74 9.40
N GLU A 261 -13.88 -6.58 10.67
CA GLU A 261 -14.23 -7.51 11.74
C GLU A 261 -15.75 -7.68 11.88
N ARG A 262 -16.51 -6.58 11.70
CA ARG A 262 -17.97 -6.58 11.83
C ARG A 262 -18.70 -7.12 10.59
N TYR A 263 -18.25 -6.77 9.38
CA TYR A 263 -19.04 -6.96 8.16
C TYR A 263 -18.51 -8.01 7.18
N ALA A 264 -17.26 -8.47 7.30
CA ALA A 264 -16.67 -9.42 6.35
C ALA A 264 -17.50 -10.70 6.19
N LYS A 265 -18.01 -11.28 7.29
CA LYS A 265 -18.81 -12.52 7.24
C LYS A 265 -20.06 -12.36 6.35
N GLY A 266 -20.75 -11.23 6.45
CA GLY A 266 -21.93 -10.92 5.66
C GLY A 266 -21.60 -10.74 4.18
N PHE A 267 -20.52 -10.01 3.89
CA PHE A 267 -20.00 -9.80 2.54
C PHE A 267 -19.69 -11.12 1.83
N TRP A 268 -18.93 -12.01 2.49
CA TRP A 268 -18.56 -13.30 1.91
C TRP A 268 -19.74 -14.25 1.73
N LYS A 269 -20.75 -14.21 2.62
CA LYS A 269 -22.00 -14.97 2.43
C LYS A 269 -22.70 -14.59 1.12
N LYS A 270 -22.69 -13.30 0.75
CA LYS A 270 -23.25 -12.82 -0.54
C LYS A 270 -22.42 -13.30 -1.73
N ILE A 271 -21.09 -13.19 -1.68
CA ILE A 271 -20.20 -13.70 -2.74
C ILE A 271 -20.42 -15.21 -2.96
N HIS A 272 -20.48 -16.00 -1.88
CA HIS A 272 -20.70 -17.43 -1.98
C HIS A 272 -22.10 -17.80 -2.50
N HIS A 273 -23.12 -17.00 -2.17
CA HIS A 273 -24.44 -17.18 -2.76
C HIS A 273 -24.42 -16.90 -4.27
N PHE A 274 -23.75 -15.83 -4.69
CA PHE A 274 -23.58 -15.48 -6.10
C PHE A 274 -22.80 -16.56 -6.89
N ASP A 275 -21.68 -17.08 -6.36
CA ASP A 275 -20.92 -18.17 -7.00
C ASP A 275 -21.79 -19.42 -7.21
N ARG A 276 -22.59 -19.82 -6.20
CA ARG A 276 -23.52 -20.95 -6.33
C ARG A 276 -24.60 -20.70 -7.37
N HIS A 277 -25.08 -19.46 -7.47
CA HIS A 277 -26.09 -19.08 -8.47
C HIS A 277 -25.52 -19.12 -9.89
N LEU A 278 -24.30 -18.60 -10.09
CA LEU A 278 -23.58 -18.67 -11.36
C LEU A 278 -23.38 -20.11 -11.81
N LYS A 279 -22.87 -20.98 -10.93
CA LYS A 279 -22.66 -22.41 -11.23
C LYS A 279 -23.95 -23.15 -11.59
N ARG A 280 -25.09 -22.74 -11.03
CA ARG A 280 -26.40 -23.31 -11.38
C ARG A 280 -26.91 -22.85 -12.74
N ARG A 281 -26.67 -21.58 -13.10
CA ARG A 281 -27.15 -20.98 -14.36
C ARG A 281 -26.29 -21.35 -15.55
N PHE A 282 -24.99 -21.28 -15.38
CA PHE A 282 -24.01 -21.67 -16.39
C PHE A 282 -23.52 -23.05 -15.98
N LYS A 283 -24.19 -24.09 -16.48
CA LYS A 283 -23.75 -25.49 -16.39
C LYS A 283 -22.43 -25.69 -17.13
N TRP A 284 -21.36 -25.10 -16.62
CA TRP A 284 -20.00 -25.34 -17.03
C TRP A 284 -19.23 -25.57 -15.75
N TRP A 285 -19.12 -26.84 -15.42
CA TRP A 285 -18.10 -27.64 -14.73
C TRP A 285 -18.81 -28.96 -14.39
#